data_AF-A0A7J2U8T0-F1
#
_entry.id   AF-A0A7J2U8T0-F1
#
_cell.length_a   1.000
_cell.length_b   1.000
_cell.length_c   1.000
_cell.angle_alpha   90.00
_cell.angle_beta   90.00
_cell.angle_gamma   90.00
#
_symmetry.space_group_name_H-M   'P 1'
#
loop_
_entity.id
_entity.type
_entity.pdbx_description
1 polymer ?
#
loop_
_entity_poly.entity_id
_entity_poly.type
_entity_poly.pdbx_seq_one_letter_code
_entity_poly.pdbx_strand_id
1 'polypeptide(L)'
;MVEFLDVVQAAMIKLGYNPAERRNWNGDVMDEVISLLKDIKPCLVGFYGAGQYMPELVAGRLYLAQAWSGDILVVKEENPNVEYVLPEDGGLYWMGFIVIPRDAKSIDEAHEFINFLLRPDIMARNAKAVLYSSPLKRDILMQYAE
;
A
#
# COMPACT_ATOMS: atom_id res chain seq x y z
N MET A 1 -8.16 -11.54 -9.78
CA MET A 1 -8.35 -10.69 -8.59
C MET A 1 -7.24 -11.08 -7.62
N VAL A 2 -6.21 -10.25 -7.52
CA VAL A 2 -4.97 -10.52 -6.75
C VAL A 2 -4.93 -9.62 -5.51
N GLU A 3 -6.10 -9.24 -5.01
CA GLU A 3 -6.21 -8.49 -3.78
C GLU A 3 -5.90 -9.46 -2.62
N PHE A 4 -5.15 -8.99 -1.62
CA PHE A 4 -4.76 -9.70 -0.39
C PHE A 4 -3.52 -10.60 -0.41
N LEU A 5 -2.66 -10.54 -1.44
CA LEU A 5 -1.30 -11.12 -1.32
C LEU A 5 -0.52 -10.51 -0.14
N ASP A 6 -0.79 -9.25 0.21
CA ASP A 6 -0.09 -8.54 1.27
C ASP A 6 -0.32 -9.14 2.65
N VAL A 7 -1.50 -9.74 2.90
CA VAL A 7 -1.82 -10.45 4.15
C VAL A 7 -0.99 -11.74 4.24
N VAL A 8 -0.87 -12.47 3.12
CA VAL A 8 -0.04 -13.68 3.01
C VAL A 8 1.42 -13.33 3.24
N GLN A 9 1.92 -12.26 2.62
CA GLN A 9 3.31 -11.83 2.79
C GLN A 9 3.61 -11.32 4.21
N ALA A 10 2.66 -10.64 4.86
CA ALA A 10 2.80 -10.25 6.27
C ALA A 10 2.92 -11.49 7.18
N ALA A 11 2.13 -12.53 6.92
CA ALA A 11 2.25 -13.81 7.64
C ALA A 11 3.60 -14.51 7.35
N MET A 12 4.09 -14.48 6.11
CA MET A 12 5.42 -15.00 5.77
C MET A 12 6.52 -14.26 6.55
N ILE A 13 6.48 -12.93 6.60
CA ILE A 13 7.43 -12.12 7.38
C ILE A 13 7.38 -12.53 8.86
N LYS A 14 6.18 -12.70 9.42
CA LYS A 14 6.02 -13.12 10.82
C LYS A 14 6.64 -14.49 11.11
N LEU A 15 6.57 -15.41 10.15
CA LEU A 15 7.17 -16.75 10.22
C LEU A 15 8.67 -16.77 9.89
N GLY A 16 9.27 -15.61 9.58
CA GLY A 16 10.70 -15.50 9.24
C GLY A 16 11.03 -15.80 7.77
N TYR A 17 10.03 -15.94 6.91
CA TYR A 17 10.21 -16.16 5.48
C TYR A 17 10.27 -14.83 4.73
N ASN A 18 11.28 -14.66 3.87
CA ASN A 18 11.35 -13.52 2.97
C ASN A 18 10.37 -13.71 1.79
N PRO A 19 9.31 -12.88 1.65
CA PRO A 19 8.33 -13.02 0.56
C PRO A 19 8.90 -12.68 -0.82
N ALA A 20 10.03 -11.98 -0.92
CA ALA A 20 10.69 -11.71 -2.20
C ALA A 20 11.41 -12.95 -2.78
N GLU A 21 11.66 -13.97 -1.96
CA GLU A 21 12.37 -15.18 -2.40
C GLU A 21 11.40 -16.23 -2.95
N ARG A 22 11.46 -16.48 -4.26
CA ARG A 22 10.59 -17.46 -4.94
C ARG A 22 10.60 -18.85 -4.30
N ARG A 23 11.73 -19.30 -3.74
CA ARG A 23 11.84 -20.62 -3.10
C ARG A 23 10.93 -20.77 -1.87
N ASN A 24 10.58 -19.65 -1.22
CA ASN A 24 9.71 -19.65 -0.04
C ASN A 24 8.22 -19.76 -0.43
N TRP A 25 7.90 -19.69 -1.73
CA TRP A 25 6.55 -19.91 -2.25
C TRP A 25 6.35 -21.38 -2.63
N ASN A 26 6.33 -22.25 -1.62
CA ASN A 26 6.16 -23.70 -1.76
C ASN A 26 5.07 -24.22 -0.79
N GLY A 27 4.66 -25.49 -0.97
CA GLY A 27 3.55 -26.09 -0.22
C GLY A 27 3.76 -26.06 1.30
N ASP A 28 4.93 -26.45 1.77
CA ASP A 28 5.24 -26.54 3.20
C ASP A 28 5.11 -25.16 3.89
N VAL A 29 5.69 -24.13 3.29
CA VAL A 29 5.59 -22.76 3.80
C VAL A 29 4.15 -22.24 3.75
N MET A 30 3.39 -22.57 2.69
CA MET A 30 1.99 -22.15 2.58
C MET A 30 1.10 -22.83 3.61
N ASP A 31 1.38 -24.07 4.00
CA ASP A 31 0.65 -24.76 5.08
C ASP A 31 0.84 -24.05 6.42
N GLU A 32 2.08 -23.63 6.74
CA GLU A 32 2.37 -22.82 7.94
C GLU A 32 1.65 -21.47 7.90
N VAL A 33 1.71 -20.75 6.77
CA VAL A 33 1.03 -19.46 6.58
C VAL A 33 -0.48 -19.62 6.74
N ILE A 34 -1.09 -20.63 6.14
CA ILE A 34 -2.53 -20.90 6.24
C ILE A 34 -2.90 -21.22 7.69
N SER A 35 -2.08 -21.97 8.41
CA SER A 35 -2.31 -22.26 9.83
C SER A 35 -2.35 -20.96 10.64
N LEU A 36 -1.34 -20.10 10.50
CA LEU A 36 -1.29 -18.82 11.19
C LEU A 36 -2.48 -17.91 10.85
N LEU A 37 -2.87 -17.85 9.56
CA LEU A 37 -4.01 -17.05 9.13
C LEU A 37 -5.37 -17.59 9.62
N LYS A 38 -5.48 -18.90 9.87
CA LYS A 38 -6.67 -19.48 10.51
C LYS A 38 -6.75 -19.11 11.99
N ASP A 39 -5.61 -19.03 12.67
CA ASP A 39 -5.56 -18.67 14.09
C ASP A 39 -5.97 -17.21 14.34
N ILE A 40 -5.65 -16.29 13.43
CA ILE A 40 -6.09 -14.88 13.52
C ILE A 40 -7.54 -14.66 13.07
N LYS A 41 -8.13 -15.60 12.31
CA LYS A 41 -9.49 -15.45 11.75
C LYS A 41 -10.56 -15.02 12.77
N PRO A 42 -10.61 -15.52 14.03
CA PRO A 42 -11.59 -15.08 15.03
C PRO A 42 -11.49 -13.60 15.41
N CYS A 43 -10.35 -12.96 15.18
CA CYS A 43 -10.12 -11.55 15.45
C CYS A 43 -10.48 -10.64 14.26
N LEU A 44 -10.76 -11.21 13.09
CA LEU A 44 -11.04 -10.44 11.87
C LEU A 44 -12.51 -10.02 11.83
N VAL A 45 -12.74 -8.71 11.74
CA VAL A 45 -14.07 -8.16 11.44
C VAL A 45 -14.42 -8.28 9.95
N GLY A 46 -13.42 -8.38 9.06
CA GLY A 46 -13.60 -8.53 7.62
C GLY A 46 -12.34 -8.20 6.83
N PHE A 47 -12.42 -8.38 5.50
CA PHE A 47 -11.42 -7.94 4.54
C PHE A 47 -11.90 -6.64 3.90
N TYR A 48 -11.32 -5.52 4.32
CA TYR A 48 -11.75 -4.19 3.92
C TYR A 48 -10.72 -3.53 3.03
N GLY A 49 -11.18 -2.92 1.94
CA GLY A 49 -10.37 -1.96 1.17
C GLY A 49 -10.34 -0.58 1.85
N ALA A 50 -9.55 0.34 1.30
CA ALA A 50 -9.40 1.70 1.84
C ALA A 50 -10.74 2.41 2.09
N GLY A 51 -11.67 2.32 1.13
CA GLY A 51 -13.01 2.91 1.25
C GLY A 51 -13.89 2.31 2.36
N GLN A 52 -13.49 1.20 2.97
CA GLN A 52 -14.21 0.54 4.06
C GLN A 52 -13.48 0.68 5.41
N TYR A 53 -12.16 0.48 5.46
CA TYR A 53 -11.46 0.58 6.76
C TYR A 53 -11.27 2.03 7.22
N MET A 54 -11.06 2.99 6.31
CA MET A 54 -10.78 4.38 6.70
C MET A 54 -11.95 5.00 7.49
N PRO A 55 -13.22 4.91 7.05
CA PRO A 55 -14.34 5.45 7.82
C PRO A 55 -14.54 4.76 9.17
N GLU A 56 -14.24 3.46 9.27
CA GLU A 56 -14.35 2.71 10.52
C GLU A 56 -13.24 3.09 11.53
N LEU A 57 -12.03 3.40 11.04
CA LEU A 57 -10.94 3.95 11.86
C LEU A 57 -11.26 5.38 12.34
N VAL A 58 -11.75 6.24 11.45
CA VAL A 58 -12.19 7.61 11.80
C VAL A 58 -13.28 7.56 12.88
N ALA A 59 -14.25 6.66 12.72
CA ALA A 59 -15.35 6.51 13.67
C ALA A 59 -14.95 5.78 14.98
N GLY A 60 -13.73 5.28 15.10
CA GLY A 60 -13.26 4.53 16.27
C GLY A 60 -13.94 3.17 16.47
N ARG A 61 -14.55 2.61 15.42
CA ARG A 61 -15.21 1.29 15.45
C ARG A 61 -14.27 0.16 15.05
N LEU A 62 -13.23 0.46 14.27
CA LEU A 62 -12.14 -0.44 13.95
C LEU A 62 -10.90 -0.05 14.77
N TYR A 63 -10.33 -1.01 15.50
CA TYR A 63 -9.18 -0.76 16.39
C TYR A 63 -7.83 -1.01 15.70
N LEU A 64 -7.79 -1.86 14.68
CA LEU A 64 -6.58 -2.23 13.95
C LEU A 64 -6.93 -2.56 12.51
N ALA A 65 -6.11 -2.07 11.58
CA ALA A 65 -6.21 -2.40 10.16
C ALA A 65 -4.80 -2.61 9.58
N GLN A 66 -4.65 -3.61 8.73
CA GLN A 66 -3.58 -3.56 7.74
C GLN A 66 -3.97 -2.47 6.73
N ALA A 67 -3.23 -1.36 6.74
CA ALA A 67 -3.58 -0.15 6.01
C ALA A 67 -2.37 0.43 5.25
N TRP A 68 -2.66 1.18 4.20
CA TRP A 68 -1.65 1.92 3.47
C TRP A 68 -1.26 3.22 4.19
N SER A 69 0.00 3.61 4.08
CA SER A 69 0.56 4.74 4.84
C SER A 69 -0.12 6.08 4.52
N GLY A 70 -0.36 6.38 3.25
CA GLY A 70 -1.03 7.62 2.82
C GLY A 70 -2.47 7.71 3.32
N ASP A 71 -3.19 6.58 3.33
CA ASP A 71 -4.56 6.51 3.83
C ASP A 71 -4.63 6.86 5.32
N ILE A 72 -3.67 6.39 6.12
CA ILE A 72 -3.65 6.71 7.55
C ILE A 72 -3.29 8.17 7.80
N LEU A 73 -2.49 8.81 6.94
CA LEU A 73 -2.26 10.27 7.04
C LEU A 73 -3.57 11.05 6.88
N VAL A 74 -4.45 10.65 5.94
CA VAL A 74 -5.79 11.24 5.80
C VAL A 74 -6.65 10.95 7.03
N VAL A 75 -6.68 9.70 7.51
CA VAL A 75 -7.46 9.33 8.71
C VAL A 75 -7.04 10.14 9.93
N LYS A 76 -5.73 10.43 10.10
CA LYS A 76 -5.21 11.21 11.23
C LYS A 76 -5.66 12.67 11.23
N GLU A 77 -6.01 13.24 10.09
CA GLU A 77 -6.57 14.59 10.02
C GLU A 77 -7.95 14.66 10.69
N GLU A 78 -8.72 13.58 10.63
CA GLU A 78 -10.07 13.50 11.24
C GLU A 78 -10.09 12.84 12.61
N ASN A 79 -9.21 11.86 12.85
CA ASN A 79 -9.06 11.17 14.13
C ASN A 79 -7.58 11.11 14.55
N PRO A 80 -7.09 12.08 15.34
CA PRO A 80 -5.67 12.17 15.73
C PRO A 80 -5.21 11.05 16.68
N ASN A 81 -6.11 10.21 17.18
CA ASN A 81 -5.75 9.06 18.01
C ASN A 81 -5.32 7.82 17.21
N VAL A 82 -5.51 7.83 15.88
CA VAL A 82 -5.06 6.74 15.01
C VAL A 82 -3.57 6.91 14.73
N GLU A 83 -2.81 5.82 14.79
CA GLU A 83 -1.37 5.83 14.52
C GLU A 83 -1.01 4.83 13.43
N TYR A 84 0.00 5.17 12.62
CA TYR A 84 0.59 4.24 11.66
C TYR A 84 1.85 3.63 12.27
N VAL A 85 1.92 2.30 12.32
CA VAL A 85 3.04 1.58 12.91
C VAL A 85 3.63 0.64 11.86
N LEU A 86 4.94 0.73 11.66
CA LEU A 86 5.70 -0.29 10.95
C LEU A 86 6.10 -1.38 11.98
N PRO A 87 5.72 -2.65 11.77
CA PRO A 87 6.11 -3.72 12.69
C PRO A 87 7.63 -3.89 12.78
N GLU A 88 8.12 -4.27 13.97
CA GLU A 88 9.56 -4.52 14.21
C GLU A 88 10.11 -5.67 13.36
N ASP A 89 9.28 -6.69 13.10
CA ASP A 89 9.60 -7.82 12.23
C ASP A 89 9.70 -7.41 10.74
N GLY A 90 9.32 -6.17 10.40
CA GLY A 90 9.36 -5.61 9.05
C GLY A 90 7.98 -5.35 8.45
N GLY A 91 7.97 -4.86 7.22
CA GLY A 91 6.75 -4.57 6.47
C GLY A 91 6.99 -4.60 4.96
N LEU A 92 5.92 -4.38 4.20
CA LEU A 92 5.97 -4.42 2.74
C LEU A 92 6.26 -3.04 2.17
N TYR A 93 7.32 -2.96 1.36
CA TYR A 93 7.54 -1.85 0.45
C TYR A 93 6.90 -2.17 -0.90
N TRP A 94 6.19 -1.20 -1.45
CA TRP A 94 5.49 -1.33 -2.71
C TRP A 94 5.79 -0.13 -3.60
N MET A 95 5.62 -0.32 -4.91
CA MET A 95 5.84 0.72 -5.90
C MET A 95 4.76 0.62 -6.99
N GLY A 96 4.11 1.74 -7.27
CA GLY A 96 3.19 1.87 -8.39
C GLY A 96 3.95 2.12 -9.69
N PHE A 97 3.44 1.58 -10.79
CA PHE A 97 3.98 1.81 -12.13
C PHE A 97 2.87 2.26 -13.06
N ILE A 98 3.18 3.24 -13.91
CA ILE A 98 2.33 3.60 -15.04
C ILE A 98 2.82 2.78 -16.23
N VAL A 99 1.90 2.07 -16.88
CA VAL A 99 2.20 1.18 -18.01
C VAL A 99 1.25 1.47 -19.17
N ILE A 100 1.72 1.27 -20.40
CA ILE A 100 0.89 1.29 -21.60
C ILE A 100 0.56 -0.17 -21.94
N PRO A 101 -0.72 -0.60 -21.89
CA PRO A 101 -1.11 -1.93 -22.31
C PRO A 101 -0.72 -2.23 -23.76
N ARG A 102 -0.37 -3.49 -24.07
CA ARG A 102 0.07 -3.88 -25.42
C ARG A 102 -0.97 -3.59 -26.50
N ASP A 103 -2.24 -3.64 -26.16
CA ASP A 103 -3.39 -3.43 -27.03
C ASP A 103 -4.00 -2.02 -26.92
N ALA A 104 -3.27 -1.07 -26.30
CA ALA A 104 -3.70 0.32 -26.22
C ALA A 104 -3.89 0.91 -27.63
N LYS A 105 -5.03 1.59 -27.83
CA LYS A 105 -5.41 2.19 -29.12
C LYS A 105 -4.85 3.59 -29.33
N SER A 106 -4.48 4.26 -28.24
CA SER A 106 -4.08 5.67 -28.18
C SER A 106 -2.70 5.77 -27.52
N ILE A 107 -1.67 5.31 -28.23
CA ILE A 107 -0.32 5.17 -27.69
C ILE A 107 0.35 6.54 -27.54
N ASP A 108 0.17 7.43 -28.52
CA ASP A 108 0.77 8.76 -28.51
C ASP A 108 0.19 9.60 -27.36
N GLU A 109 -1.13 9.57 -27.16
CA GLU A 109 -1.80 10.27 -26.06
C GLU A 109 -1.42 9.68 -24.69
N ALA A 110 -1.20 8.36 -24.61
CA ALA A 110 -0.69 7.75 -23.39
C ALA A 110 0.73 8.24 -23.05
N HIS A 111 1.59 8.40 -24.06
CA HIS A 111 2.91 9.02 -23.87
C HIS A 111 2.82 10.49 -23.46
N GLU A 112 1.92 11.28 -24.07
CA GLU A 112 1.68 12.66 -23.66
C GLU A 112 1.21 12.76 -22.20
N PHE A 113 0.31 11.86 -21.78
CA PHE A 113 -0.16 11.79 -20.40
C PHE A 113 0.95 11.40 -19.42
N ILE A 114 1.78 10.40 -19.77
CA ILE A 114 2.94 10.02 -18.96
C ILE A 114 3.93 11.20 -18.86
N ASN A 115 4.21 11.90 -19.96
CA ASN A 115 5.07 13.08 -19.96
C ASN A 115 4.52 14.19 -19.06
N PHE A 116 3.20 14.41 -19.08
CA PHE A 116 2.53 15.34 -18.16
C PHE A 116 2.72 14.93 -16.71
N LEU A 117 2.49 13.66 -16.38
CA LEU A 117 2.65 13.13 -15.03
C LEU A 117 4.09 13.15 -14.53
N LEU A 118 5.08 13.06 -15.43
CA LEU A 118 6.52 13.10 -15.08
C LEU A 118 7.07 14.51 -14.88
N ARG A 119 6.29 15.56 -15.16
CA ARG A 119 6.73 16.92 -14.84
C ARG A 119 6.87 17.11 -13.33
N PRO A 120 7.97 17.69 -12.83
CA PRO A 120 8.20 17.84 -11.39
C PRO A 120 7.07 18.56 -10.63
N ASP A 121 6.50 19.62 -11.23
CA ASP A 121 5.41 20.37 -10.61
C ASP A 121 4.12 19.55 -10.50
N ILE A 122 3.84 18.70 -11.49
CA ILE A 122 2.67 17.81 -11.50
C ILE A 122 2.87 16.65 -10.52
N MET A 123 4.06 16.02 -10.51
CA MET A 123 4.39 14.97 -9.56
C MET A 123 4.30 15.44 -8.11
N ALA A 124 4.82 16.63 -7.81
CA ALA A 124 4.79 17.21 -6.47
C ALA A 124 3.35 17.50 -6.01
N ARG A 125 2.53 18.10 -6.88
CA ARG A 125 1.10 18.31 -6.61
C ARG A 125 0.37 17.00 -6.36
N ASN A 126 0.63 15.98 -7.17
CA ASN A 126 0.02 14.67 -6.99
C ASN A 126 0.41 14.05 -5.65
N ALA A 127 1.72 14.04 -5.32
CA ALA A 127 2.21 13.51 -4.04
C ALA A 127 1.61 14.20 -2.82
N LYS A 128 1.44 15.53 -2.87
CA LYS A 128 0.77 16.31 -1.83
C LYS A 128 -0.73 15.99 -1.73
N ALA A 129 -1.38 15.71 -2.85
CA ALA A 129 -2.80 15.39 -2.88
C ALA A 129 -3.11 13.98 -2.35
N VAL A 130 -2.27 12.99 -2.66
CA VAL A 130 -2.53 11.58 -2.27
C VAL A 130 -1.73 11.12 -1.05
N LEU A 131 -0.82 11.96 -0.55
CA LEU A 131 0.02 11.70 0.63
C LEU A 131 0.90 10.45 0.53
N TYR A 132 1.25 10.06 -0.70
CA TYR A 132 2.23 8.99 -0.97
C TYR A 132 3.56 9.57 -1.46
N SER A 133 4.64 8.84 -1.15
CA SER A 133 6.00 9.21 -1.56
C SER A 133 6.13 9.30 -3.08
N SER A 134 6.86 10.31 -3.54
CA SER A 134 7.22 10.51 -4.94
C SER A 134 8.66 10.06 -5.21
N PRO A 135 8.98 9.54 -6.41
CA PRO A 135 10.36 9.21 -6.78
C PRO A 135 11.20 10.46 -7.16
N LEU A 136 10.62 11.67 -7.10
CA LEU A 136 11.39 12.91 -7.20
C LEU A 136 12.45 12.98 -6.09
N LYS A 137 13.63 13.52 -6.42
CA LYS A 137 14.61 13.87 -5.38
C LYS A 137 13.99 14.90 -4.42
N ARG A 138 14.34 14.79 -3.14
CA ARG A 138 13.76 15.62 -2.07
C ARG A 138 13.93 17.11 -2.33
N ASP A 139 15.10 17.55 -2.80
CA ASP A 139 15.36 18.95 -3.14
C ASP A 139 14.39 19.46 -4.22
N ILE A 140 14.15 18.66 -5.27
CA ILE A 140 13.19 19.02 -6.33
C ILE A 140 11.77 19.02 -5.78
N LEU A 141 11.38 18.00 -5.01
CA LEU A 141 10.04 17.93 -4.43
C LEU A 141 9.73 19.16 -3.57
N MET A 142 10.67 19.57 -2.71
CA MET A 142 10.49 20.71 -1.81
C MET A 142 10.38 22.05 -2.55
N GLN A 143 10.96 22.18 -3.76
CA GLN A 143 10.78 23.38 -4.59
C GLN A 143 9.34 23.58 -5.08
N TYR A 144 8.57 22.49 -5.21
CA TYR A 144 7.20 22.51 -5.72
C TYR A 144 6.16 22.13 -4.66
N ALA A 145 6.58 21.95 -3.41
CA ALA A 145 5.72 21.51 -2.30
C ALA A 145 4.95 22.65 -1.62
N GLU A 146 5.29 23.91 -1.92
CA GLU A 146 4.60 25.11 -1.41
C GLU A 146 3.15 25.21 -1.91
#